data_AF-A0A1I7MTA4-F1
#
_entry.id   AF-A0A1I7MTA4-F1
#
_cell.length_a   1.000
_cell.length_b   1.000
_cell.length_c   1.000
_cell.angle_alpha   90.00
_cell.angle_beta   90.00
_cell.angle_gamma   90.00
#
_symmetry.space_group_name_H-M   'P 1'
#
loop_
_entity.id
_entity.type
_entity.pdbx_description
1 polymer ?
#
loop_
_entity_poly.entity_id
_entity_poly.type
_entity_poly.pdbx_seq_one_letter_code
_entity_poly.pdbx_strand_id
1 'polypeptide(L)' 'SRGGRPPAFDGQAYRGRNVVERYFALAKQWRGLATRYDKLAITYRAAVTICAILTWLRA' A
#
# COMPACT_ATOMS: atom_id res chain seq x y z
N SER A 1 18.00 -15.95 -7.94
CA SER A 1 17.08 -14.92 -8.46
C SER A 1 17.48 -14.60 -9.90
N ARG A 2 16.54 -14.49 -10.84
CA ARG A 2 16.85 -14.09 -12.22
C ARG A 2 17.23 -12.60 -12.21
N GLY A 3 18.50 -12.30 -11.96
CA GLY A 3 19.04 -10.95 -11.95
C GLY A 3 19.01 -10.34 -13.35
N GLY A 4 17.85 -9.78 -13.72
CA GLY A 4 17.66 -9.05 -14.96
C GLY A 4 18.11 -7.59 -14.86
N ARG A 5 18.24 -6.93 -16.01
CA ARG A 5 18.50 -5.48 -16.10
C ARG A 5 17.44 -4.74 -15.27
N PRO A 6 17.84 -3.80 -14.38
CA PRO A 6 16.88 -3.03 -13.60
C PRO A 6 15.92 -2.27 -14.53
N PRO A 7 14.64 -2.12 -14.15
CA PRO A 7 13.68 -1.34 -14.93
C PRO A 7 14.23 0.06 -15.20
N ALA A 8 14.12 0.54 -16.45
CA ALA A 8 14.45 1.93 -16.75
C ALA A 8 13.48 2.86 -15.99
N PHE A 9 13.99 3.98 -15.50
CA PHE A 9 13.17 4.96 -14.79
C PHE A 9 12.14 5.59 -15.74
N ASP A 10 10.86 5.42 -15.43
CA ASP A 10 9.76 6.11 -16.12
C ASP A 10 9.34 7.34 -15.32
N GLY A 11 9.77 8.51 -15.79
CA GLY A 11 9.43 9.79 -15.18
C GLY A 11 7.96 10.17 -15.28
N GLN A 12 7.19 9.61 -16.21
CA GLN A 12 5.73 9.84 -16.27
C GLN A 12 5.02 9.00 -15.21
N ALA A 13 5.34 7.72 -15.10
CA ALA A 13 4.81 6.86 -14.04
C ALA A 13 5.18 7.39 -12.64
N TYR A 14 6.41 7.89 -12.47
CA TYR A 14 6.88 8.39 -11.18
C TYR A 14 6.14 9.64 -10.68
N ARG A 15 5.54 10.45 -11.57
CA ARG A 15 4.71 11.61 -11.16
C ARG A 15 3.54 11.19 -10.27
N GLY A 16 3.03 9.97 -10.44
CA GLY A 16 1.93 9.41 -9.66
C GLY A 16 2.30 8.93 -8.25
N ARG A 17 3.59 8.95 -7.87
CA ARG A 17 4.06 8.36 -6.59
C ARG A 17 3.35 8.90 -5.36
N ASN A 18 3.02 10.20 -5.34
CA ASN A 18 2.43 10.87 -4.19
C ASN A 18 1.06 10.29 -3.83
N VAL A 19 0.28 9.82 -4.82
CA VAL A 19 -1.01 9.18 -4.57
C VAL A 19 -0.83 7.88 -3.78
N VAL A 20 0.14 7.07 -4.18
CA VAL A 20 0.49 5.81 -3.53
C VAL A 20 1.07 6.05 -2.13
N GLU A 21 2.01 6.99 -2.01
CA GLU A 21 2.65 7.34 -0.73
C GLU A 21 1.64 7.85 0.29
N ARG A 22 0.70 8.72 -0.12
CA ARG A 22 -0.38 9.22 0.76
C ARG A 22 -1.31 8.11 1.23
N TYR A 23 -1.66 7.17 0.35
CA TYR A 23 -2.47 6.01 0.74
C TYR A 23 -1.74 5.17 1.82
N PHE A 24 -0.45 4.87 1.63
CA PHE A 24 0.33 4.13 2.63
C PHE A 24 0.51 4.89 3.94
N ALA A 25 0.68 6.22 3.89
CA ALA A 25 0.73 7.05 5.09
C ALA A 25 -0.58 6.99 5.89
N LEU A 26 -1.73 6.98 5.21
CA LEU A 26 -3.04 6.85 5.83
C LEU A 26 -3.28 5.43 6.37
N ALA A 27 -2.92 4.39 5.61
CA ALA A 27 -3.02 3.01 6.07
C ALA A 27 -2.18 2.76 7.34
N LYS A 28 -1.02 3.42 7.47
CA LYS A 28 -0.18 3.35 8.67
C LYS A 28 -0.75 4.05 9.90
N GLN A 29 -1.80 4.85 9.79
CA GLN A 29 -2.54 5.35 10.96
C GLN A 29 -3.26 4.22 11.69
N TRP A 30 -3.58 3.14 10.99
CA TRP A 30 -4.18 1.94 11.56
C TRP A 30 -3.09 1.10 12.19
N ARG A 31 -2.95 1.17 13.51
CA ARG A 31 -1.86 0.50 14.27
C ARG A 31 -1.72 -0.98 13.89
N GLY A 32 -2.82 -1.72 13.72
CA GLY A 32 -2.80 -3.13 13.30
C GLY A 32 -2.16 -3.37 11.93
N LEU A 33 -2.43 -2.50 10.95
CA LEU A 33 -1.82 -2.56 9.62
C LEU A 33 -0.36 -2.12 9.63
N ALA A 34 -0.03 -1.10 10.42
CA ALA A 34 1.32 -0.55 10.52
C ALA A 34 2.31 -1.55 11.14
N THR A 35 1.90 -2.25 12.19
CA THR A 35 2.74 -3.23 12.89
C THR A 35 2.66 -4.63 12.30
N ARG A 36 1.65 -4.91 11.47
CA ARG A 36 1.45 -6.20 10.79
C ARG A 36 1.37 -7.37 11.79
N TYR A 37 0.60 -7.19 12.86
CA TYR A 37 0.41 -8.21 13.91
C TYR A 37 -0.52 -9.36 13.50
N ASP A 38 -1.23 -9.23 12.39
CA ASP A 38 -2.07 -10.30 11.85
C ASP A 38 -1.23 -11.55 11.54
N LYS A 39 -1.53 -12.66 12.23
CA LYS A 39 -0.83 -13.93 12.03
C LYS A 39 -1.15 -14.58 10.69
N LEU A 40 -2.35 -14.33 10.14
CA LEU A 40 -2.80 -14.92 8.88
C LEU A 40 -2.78 -13.87 7.78
N ALA A 41 -2.25 -14.26 6.62
CA ALA A 41 -2.22 -13.41 5.42
C ALA A 41 -3.62 -12.96 4.98
N ILE A 42 -4.64 -13.82 5.16
CA ILE A 42 -6.03 -13.48 4.83
C ILE A 42 -6.57 -12.36 5.70
N THR A 43 -6.29 -12.37 7.00
CA THR A 43 -6.74 -11.35 7.95
C THR A 43 -6.08 -10.01 7.65
N TYR A 44 -4.76 -10.02 7.43
CA TYR A 44 -4.03 -8.81 7.03
C TYR A 44 -4.61 -8.23 5.73
N ARG A 45 -4.85 -9.09 4.72
CA ARG A 45 -5.40 -8.65 3.43
C ARG A 45 -6.81 -8.10 3.58
N ALA A 46 -7.67 -8.71 4.40
CA ALA A 46 -9.01 -8.21 4.68
C ALA A 46 -8.96 -6.82 5.32
N ALA A 47 -8.08 -6.61 6.31
CA ALA A 47 -7.88 -5.31 6.95
C ALA A 47 -7.40 -4.24 5.97
N VAL A 48 -6.47 -4.57 5.06
CA VAL A 48 -6.00 -3.65 4.00
C VAL A 48 -7.16 -3.29 3.06
N THR A 49 -7.98 -4.27 2.66
CA THR A 49 -9.14 -4.03 1.79
C THR A 49 -10.17 -3.13 2.46
N ILE A 50 -10.47 -3.35 3.75
CA ILE A 50 -11.37 -2.49 4.52
C ILE A 50 -10.82 -1.07 4.61
N CYS A 51 -9.52 -0.91 4.89
CA CYS A 51 -8.87 0.40 4.92
C CYS A 51 -9.02 1.12 3.55
N ALA A 52 -8.83 0.41 2.44
CA ALA A 52 -9.03 0.95 1.10
C ALA A 52 -10.47 1.42 0.87
N ILE A 53 -11.46 0.60 1.22
CA ILE A 53 -12.89 0.92 1.08
C ILE A 53 -13.25 2.15 1.91
N LEU A 54 -12.84 2.20 3.17
CA LEU A 54 -13.15 3.34 4.04
C LEU A 54 -12.48 4.64 3.58
N THR A 55 -11.26 4.53 3.03
CA THR A 55 -10.56 5.68 2.43
C THR A 55 -11.31 6.19 1.20
N TRP A 56 -11.79 5.26 0.35
CA TRP A 56 -12.58 5.59 -0.84
C TRP A 56 -13.91 6.25 -0.49
N LEU A 57 -14.63 5.74 0.50
CA LEU A 57 -15.93 6.28 0.93
C LEU A 57 -15.83 7.65 1.62
N ARG A 58 -14.64 8.03 2.11
CA ARG A 58 -14.38 9.31 2.77
C ARG A 58 -13.90 10.41 1.82
N ALA A 59 -13.41 10.03 0.64
CA ALA A 59 -12.95 10.94 -0.41
C ALA A 59 -14.14 11.55 -1.17
#